data_AF-A0A6J7EDN3-F1
#
_entry.id   AF-A0A6J7EDN3-F1
#
_cell.length_a   1.000
_cell.length_b   1.000
_cell.length_c   1.000
_cell.angle_alpha   90.00
_cell.angle_beta   90.00
_cell.angle_gamma   90.00
#
_symmetry.space_group_name_H-M   'P 1'
#
loop_
_entity.id
_entity.type
_entity.pdbx_description
1 polymer ?
#
loop_
_entity_poly.entity_id
_entity_poly.type
_entity_poly.pdbx_seq_one_letter_code
_entity_poly.pdbx_strand_id
1 'polypeptide(L)' 'MRRSLEGDESLAELVAAEPTLGESAVPLLAPGAAVVRRTSPGGAGPKPVALQLIAAKELLASQSLLLR' A
#
# COMPACT_ATOMS: atom_id res chain seq x y z
N MET A 1 0.93 17.68 -6.91
CA MET A 1 0.66 16.86 -8.10
C MET A 1 0.71 17.68 -9.37
N ARG A 2 -0.24 18.58 -9.65
CA ARG A 2 -0.22 19.43 -10.86
C ARG A 2 1.12 20.15 -11.11
N ARG A 3 1.69 20.81 -10.10
CA ARG A 3 2.99 21.49 -10.21
C ARG A 3 4.13 20.55 -10.66
N SER A 4 4.11 19.27 -10.26
CA SER A 4 5.11 18.28 -10.67
C SER A 4 4.85 17.71 -12.07
N LEU A 5 3.62 17.86 -12.60
CA LEU A 5 3.28 17.46 -13.97
C LEU A 5 3.53 18.60 -14.97
N GLU A 6 3.45 19.85 -14.53
CA GLU A 6 3.57 21.06 -15.35
C GLU A 6 4.97 21.69 -15.30
N GLY A 7 5.78 21.35 -14.30
CA GLY A 7 7.13 21.88 -14.08
C GLY A 7 8.20 20.78 -14.05
N ASP A 8 9.43 21.19 -13.79
CA ASP A 8 10.60 20.31 -13.80
C ASP A 8 10.85 19.58 -12.46
N GLU A 9 10.17 20.02 -11.38
CA GLU A 9 10.31 19.44 -10.05
C GLU A 9 9.51 18.14 -9.91
N SER A 10 10.15 17.10 -9.40
CA SER A 10 9.49 15.86 -8.98
C SER A 10 8.57 16.10 -7.79
N LEU A 11 7.57 15.22 -7.61
CA LEU A 11 6.70 15.27 -6.44
C LEU A 11 7.47 15.14 -5.13
N ALA A 12 8.60 14.41 -5.13
CA ALA A 12 9.46 14.27 -3.96
C ALA A 12 10.15 15.58 -3.58
N GLU A 13 10.68 16.31 -4.56
CA GLU A 13 11.28 17.64 -4.34
C GLU A 13 10.24 18.64 -3.82
N LEU A 14 9.04 18.63 -4.41
CA LEU A 14 7.94 19.47 -3.92
C LEU A 14 7.51 19.15 -2.49
N VAL A 15 7.50 17.86 -2.11
CA VAL A 15 7.16 17.45 -0.74
C VAL A 15 8.27 17.82 0.25
N ALA A 16 9.55 17.68 -0.15
CA ALA A 16 10.67 18.07 0.67
C ALA A 16 10.67 19.58 0.99
N ALA A 17 10.30 20.40 -0.01
CA ALA A 17 10.25 21.87 0.12
C ALA A 17 8.98 22.41 0.81
N GLU A 18 7.93 21.60 0.95
CA GLU A 18 6.65 22.02 1.53
C GLU A 18 6.76 22.14 3.07
N PRO A 19 6.56 23.34 3.66
CA PRO A 19 6.80 23.57 5.10
C PRO A 19 6.01 22.67 6.05
N THR A 20 4.83 22.20 5.64
CA THR A 20 3.98 21.34 6.46
C THR A 20 4.28 19.83 6.34
N LEU A 21 5.12 19.44 5.37
CA LEU A 21 5.48 18.06 5.09
C LEU A 21 6.97 17.80 5.34
N GLY A 22 7.82 18.59 4.68
CA GLY A 22 9.27 18.51 4.76
C GLY A 22 9.88 17.18 4.30
N GLU A 23 11.20 17.06 4.48
CA GLU A 23 11.98 15.87 4.10
C GLU A 23 11.46 14.58 4.74
N SER A 24 10.90 14.65 5.95
CA SER A 24 10.35 13.50 6.67
C SER A 24 9.17 12.82 5.96
N ALA A 25 8.49 13.54 5.06
CA ALA A 25 7.37 13.02 4.28
C ALA A 25 7.80 12.41 2.93
N VAL A 26 9.02 12.64 2.47
CA VAL A 26 9.54 12.06 1.22
C VAL A 26 9.51 10.52 1.21
N PRO A 27 9.86 9.82 2.31
CA PRO A 27 9.74 8.36 2.37
C PRO A 27 8.33 7.82 2.12
N LEU A 28 7.28 8.64 2.27
CA LEU A 28 5.89 8.24 2.00
C LEU A 28 5.62 7.98 0.52
N LEU A 29 6.45 8.56 -0.35
CA LEU A 29 6.34 8.44 -1.82
C LEU A 29 7.13 7.25 -2.38
N ALA A 30 7.94 6.59 -1.55
CA ALA A 30 8.72 5.44 -2.00
C ALA A 30 7.79 4.32 -2.51
N PRO A 31 8.20 3.58 -3.57
CA PRO A 31 7.44 2.44 -4.06
C PRO A 31 7.06 1.48 -2.92
N GLY A 32 5.77 1.16 -2.81
CA GLY A 32 5.24 0.26 -1.79
C GLY A 32 5.01 0.88 -0.40
N ALA A 33 5.50 2.09 -0.10
CA ALA A 33 5.35 2.71 1.22
C ALA A 33 3.87 2.86 1.63
N ALA A 34 3.01 3.26 0.68
CA ALA A 34 1.57 3.38 0.90
C ALA A 34 0.90 2.03 1.19
N VAL A 35 1.34 0.95 0.54
CA VAL A 35 0.74 -0.39 0.68
C VAL A 35 1.13 -1.04 2.01
N VAL A 36 2.38 -0.88 2.45
CA VAL A 36 2.87 -1.41 3.73
C VAL A 36 2.05 -0.88 4.92
N ARG A 37 1.51 0.34 4.82
CA ARG A 37 0.70 0.97 5.87
C ARG A 37 -0.74 0.47 5.95
N ARG A 38 -1.22 -0.33 5.00
CA ARG A 38 -2.59 -0.87 4.98
C ARG A 38 -2.67 -2.11 5.87
N THR A 39 -2.94 -1.92 7.16
CA THR A 39 -2.87 -2.99 8.18
C THR A 39 -4.24 -3.48 8.69
N SER A 40 -5.34 -2.86 8.28
CA SER A 40 -6.69 -3.30 8.66
C SER A 40 -7.05 -4.65 8.04
N PRO A 41 -7.99 -5.42 8.64
CA PRO A 41 -8.60 -6.57 7.97
C PRO A 41 -9.13 -6.21 6.58
N GLY A 42 -8.91 -7.08 5.59
CA GLY A 42 -9.25 -6.82 4.18
C GLY A 42 -8.32 -5.82 3.45
N GLY A 43 -7.33 -5.26 4.15
CA GLY A 43 -6.36 -4.34 3.54
C GLY A 43 -5.42 -5.04 2.54
N ALA A 44 -4.81 -4.25 1.65
CA ALA A 44 -3.85 -4.74 0.66
C ALA A 44 -2.39 -4.86 1.20
N GLY A 45 -2.16 -4.55 2.48
CA GLY A 45 -0.82 -4.64 3.05
C GLY A 45 -0.37 -6.10 3.20
N PRO A 46 0.96 -6.33 3.33
CA PRO A 46 1.52 -7.67 3.30
C PRO A 46 0.98 -8.57 4.42
N LYS A 47 0.79 -8.04 5.63
CA LYS A 47 0.23 -8.79 6.76
C LYS A 47 -1.24 -9.17 6.53
N PRO A 48 -2.16 -8.24 6.21
CA PRO A 48 -3.53 -8.62 5.87
C PRO A 48 -3.65 -9.59 4.69
N VAL A 49 -2.87 -9.40 3.62
CA VAL A 49 -2.90 -10.29 2.44
C VAL A 49 -2.45 -11.71 2.80
N ALA A 50 -1.42 -11.86 3.63
CA ALA A 50 -0.98 -13.19 4.09
C ALA A 50 -2.12 -13.94 4.81
N LEU A 51 -2.85 -13.25 5.70
CA LEU A 51 -4.00 -13.84 6.41
C LEU A 51 -5.16 -14.17 5.45
N GLN A 52 -5.44 -13.29 4.48
CA GLN A 52 -6.47 -13.53 3.46
C GLN A 52 -6.14 -14.76 2.61
N LEU A 53 -4.89 -14.95 2.20
CA LEU A 53 -4.45 -16.11 1.42
C LEU A 53 -4.57 -17.42 2.22
N ILE A 54 -4.30 -17.39 3.53
CA ILE A 54 -4.50 -18.54 4.41
C ILE A 54 -6.00 -18.90 4.44
N ALA A 55 -6.85 -17.93 4.78
CA ALA A 55 -8.30 -18.15 4.88
C ALA A 55 -8.91 -18.64 3.54
N ALA A 56 -8.45 -18.08 2.42
CA ALA A 56 -8.90 -18.50 1.09
C ALA A 56 -8.54 -19.96 0.78
N LYS A 57 -7.32 -20.40 1.16
CA LYS A 57 -6.89 -21.80 1.00
C LYS A 57 -7.71 -22.75 1.88
N GLU A 58 -7.98 -22.37 3.12
CA GLU A 58 -8.80 -23.16 4.06
C GLU A 58 -10.24 -23.32 3.53
N LEU A 59 -10.82 -22.23 3.02
CA LEU A 59 -12.16 -22.25 2.42
C LEU A 59 -12.19 -23.14 1.16
N LEU A 60 -11.18 -23.04 0.31
CA LEU A 60 -11.10 -23.87 -0.90
C LEU A 60 -10.97 -25.36 -0.56
N ALA A 61 -10.16 -25.71 0.44
CA ALA A 61 -10.03 -27.09 0.92
C ALA A 61 -11.36 -27.61 1.48
N SER A 62 -12.05 -26.81 2.28
CA SER A 62 -13.35 -27.17 2.87
C SER A 62 -14.41 -27.42 1.80
N GLN A 63 -14.51 -26.55 0.80
CA GLN A 63 -15.45 -26.73 -0.32
C GLN A 63 -15.13 -27.96 -1.17
N SER A 64 -13.84 -28.24 -1.38
CA SER A 64 -13.41 -29.42 -2.14
C SER A 64 -13.75 -30.74 -1.45
N LEU A 65 -13.93 -30.74 -0.13
CA LEU A 65 -14.39 -31.91 0.64
C LEU A 65 -15.92 -32.04 0.63
N LEU A 66 -16.65 -30.93 0.66
CA LEU A 66 -18.12 -30.91 0.61
C LEU A 66 -18.71 -31.36 -0.73
N LEU A 67 -17.95 -31.19 -1.82
CA LEU A 67 -18.37 -31.52 -3.18
C LEU A 67 -17.94 -32.93 -3.64
N ARG A 68 -17.37 -33.74 -2.75
CA ARG A 68 -17.04 -35.16 -2.99
C ARG A 68 -18.04 -36.06 -2.29
#